data_AF-A0A953GX65-F1
#
_entry.id   AF-A0A953GX65-F1
#
_cell.length_a   1.000
_cell.length_b   1.000
_cell.length_c   1.000
_cell.angle_alpha   90.00
_cell.angle_beta   90.00
_cell.angle_gamma   90.00
#
_symmetry.space_group_name_H-M   'P 1'
#
loop_
_entity.id
_entity.type
_entity.pdbx_description
1 polymer ?
#
loop_
_entity_poly.entity_id
_entity_poly.type
_entity_poly.pdbx_seq_one_letter_code
_entity_poly.pdbx_strand_id
1 'polypeptide(L)'
;MTTAASSTTFKTAGAMACGLATVSVNGTVLDTWFPKPALTEASISTGTTHLDLEEAKSQLDPSILGCLGPDESRSVQIIAVRTQIASLAQAPLDAHDVYLRLHLLSQRLIKPHEANLTGVFGLLTNVAWTSLGPCPLDAVEKARIHARAKRLAFELYSIDKFPRMTDYVIPSGIRIANADRVRLGAHLAAGTTVMHEGFCNFNAGTLGTCMVEGRISAGVVVDDQSDIGGGASIMGTLSGGGNQVISVGKRCLLGANSGIGISLGDDCIVEAGCYITAGTRVTLPDGQVSKAILLSGKSGLLFRRNSQTGAVEVIARTKAWEGLNAALHQ
;
A
#
# COMPACT_ATOMS: atom_id res chain seq x y z
N MET A 1 -17.08 7.22 27.20
CA MET A 1 -17.91 6.95 26.01
C MET A 1 -17.07 6.14 25.05
N THR A 2 -17.57 4.95 24.71
CA THR A 2 -16.91 3.90 23.92
C THR A 2 -16.49 4.42 22.55
N THR A 3 -15.17 4.44 22.32
CA THR A 3 -14.58 4.64 20.99
C THR A 3 -15.06 3.52 20.08
N ALA A 4 -15.77 3.85 19.00
CA ALA A 4 -16.07 2.89 17.95
C ALA A 4 -14.73 2.48 17.30
N ALA A 5 -14.21 1.33 17.72
CA ALA A 5 -13.27 0.61 16.90
C ALA A 5 -14.01 0.33 15.59
N SER A 6 -13.47 0.79 14.46
CA SER A 6 -13.90 0.30 13.15
C SER A 6 -13.75 -1.22 13.20
N SER A 7 -14.86 -1.94 13.32
CA SER A 7 -14.87 -3.40 13.35
C SER A 7 -14.42 -3.88 11.98
N THR A 8 -13.13 -4.16 11.88
CA THR A 8 -12.49 -4.65 10.67
C THR A 8 -13.16 -5.98 10.32
N THR A 9 -14.08 -5.95 9.36
CA THR A 9 -14.76 -7.17 8.92
C THR A 9 -14.04 -7.61 7.66
N PHE A 10 -13.05 -8.47 7.82
CA PHE A 10 -12.41 -9.11 6.68
C PHE A 10 -13.48 -9.84 5.85
N LYS A 11 -13.31 -9.84 4.53
CA LYS A 11 -14.18 -10.58 3.63
C LYS A 11 -14.08 -12.07 3.96
N THR A 12 -15.23 -12.72 4.04
CA THR A 12 -15.29 -14.18 4.18
C THR A 12 -15.11 -14.89 2.84
N ALA A 13 -15.36 -14.19 1.72
CA ALA A 13 -15.12 -14.67 0.37
C ALA A 13 -13.67 -15.14 0.19
N GLY A 14 -13.50 -16.15 -0.65
CA GLY A 14 -12.20 -16.65 -1.06
C GLY A 14 -11.61 -15.86 -2.21
N ALA A 15 -10.41 -16.27 -2.61
CA ALA A 15 -9.75 -15.77 -3.82
C ALA A 15 -8.96 -16.89 -4.49
N MET A 16 -8.76 -16.78 -5.80
CA MET A 16 -7.87 -17.67 -6.53
C MET A 16 -7.22 -16.98 -7.71
N ALA A 17 -6.04 -17.48 -8.08
CA ALA A 17 -5.33 -17.02 -9.26
C ALA A 17 -4.34 -18.07 -9.75
N CYS A 18 -4.14 -18.13 -11.06
CA CYS A 18 -2.95 -18.74 -11.65
C CYS A 18 -1.92 -17.65 -11.93
N GLY A 19 -0.64 -17.98 -11.73
CA GLY A 19 0.44 -17.01 -11.83
C GLY A 19 1.81 -17.66 -12.06
N LEU A 20 2.83 -16.80 -12.11
CA LEU A 20 4.22 -17.19 -12.23
C LEU A 20 4.94 -16.88 -10.92
N ALA A 21 5.62 -17.87 -10.33
CA ALA A 21 6.45 -17.67 -9.14
C ALA A 21 7.93 -17.78 -9.49
N THR A 22 8.74 -16.82 -9.03
CA THR A 22 10.20 -16.99 -9.02
C THR A 22 10.60 -17.66 -7.72
N VAL A 23 11.20 -18.84 -7.83
CA VAL A 23 11.73 -19.60 -6.69
C VAL A 23 13.23 -19.76 -6.81
N SER A 24 13.94 -19.64 -5.70
CA SER A 24 15.37 -19.96 -5.66
C SER A 24 15.61 -21.47 -5.78
N VAL A 25 16.87 -21.87 -5.99
CA VAL A 25 17.27 -23.29 -6.10
C VAL A 25 16.93 -24.15 -4.87
N ASN A 26 16.73 -23.55 -3.70
CA ASN A 26 16.34 -24.25 -2.48
C ASN A 26 14.82 -24.28 -2.24
N GLY A 27 14.02 -23.78 -3.19
CA GLY A 27 12.57 -23.71 -3.10
C GLY A 27 12.02 -22.45 -2.40
N THR A 28 12.87 -21.54 -1.92
CA THR A 28 12.39 -20.28 -1.32
C THR A 28 11.72 -19.43 -2.38
N VAL A 29 10.46 -19.04 -2.14
CA VAL A 29 9.69 -18.14 -2.99
C VAL A 29 10.23 -16.72 -2.82
N LEU A 30 10.65 -16.12 -3.94
CA LEU A 30 11.06 -14.72 -3.97
C LEU A 30 9.86 -13.84 -4.27
N ASP A 31 9.09 -14.20 -5.30
CA ASP A 31 7.88 -13.50 -5.67
C ASP A 31 6.83 -14.41 -6.33
N THR A 32 5.63 -13.88 -6.51
CA THR A 32 4.60 -14.48 -7.36
C THR A 32 3.77 -13.41 -8.02
N TRP A 33 3.73 -13.43 -9.35
CA TRP A 33 2.92 -12.54 -10.17
C TRP A 33 1.63 -13.22 -10.58
N PHE A 34 0.50 -12.58 -10.28
CA PHE A 34 -0.84 -13.04 -10.63
C PHE A 34 -1.48 -12.08 -11.64
N PRO A 35 -1.51 -12.41 -12.95
CA PRO A 35 -2.06 -11.52 -13.97
C PRO A 35 -3.56 -11.25 -13.81
N LYS A 36 -4.33 -12.28 -13.44
CA LYS A 36 -5.80 -12.26 -13.37
C LYS A 36 -6.32 -12.89 -12.07
N PRO A 37 -6.05 -12.30 -10.89
CA PRO A 37 -6.64 -12.75 -9.65
C PRO A 37 -8.14 -12.48 -9.63
N ALA A 38 -8.89 -13.33 -8.93
CA ALA A 38 -10.33 -13.20 -8.79
C ALA A 38 -10.79 -13.55 -7.37
N LEU A 39 -11.83 -12.86 -6.90
CA LEU A 39 -12.60 -13.30 -5.74
C LEU A 39 -13.48 -14.48 -6.13
N THR A 40 -13.82 -15.32 -5.16
CA THR A 40 -14.67 -16.49 -5.38
C THR A 40 -15.49 -16.81 -4.14
N GLU A 41 -16.75 -17.19 -4.36
CA GLU A 41 -17.66 -17.71 -3.33
C GLU A 41 -17.67 -19.25 -3.32
N ALA A 42 -16.88 -19.89 -4.20
CA ALA A 42 -16.78 -21.34 -4.25
C ALA A 42 -16.09 -21.88 -2.99
N SER A 43 -16.59 -23.01 -2.48
CA SER A 43 -15.93 -23.74 -1.40
C SER A 43 -14.65 -24.38 -1.92
N ILE A 44 -13.50 -23.76 -1.60
CA ILE A 44 -12.17 -24.20 -2.00
C ILE A 44 -11.27 -24.35 -0.78
N SER A 45 -10.25 -25.20 -0.86
CA SER A 45 -9.21 -25.27 0.16
C SER A 45 -8.15 -24.18 -0.06
N THR A 46 -7.60 -23.65 1.04
CA THR A 46 -6.44 -22.76 0.98
C THR A 46 -5.19 -23.57 0.63
N GLY A 47 -4.37 -23.05 -0.29
CA GLY A 47 -3.09 -23.65 -0.64
C GLY A 47 -2.60 -23.24 -2.02
N THR A 48 -1.37 -23.64 -2.33
CA THR A 48 -0.73 -23.40 -3.63
C THR A 48 -0.31 -24.73 -4.26
N THR A 49 -0.64 -24.91 -5.54
CA THR A 49 -0.23 -26.06 -6.34
C THR A 49 0.63 -25.62 -7.51
N HIS A 50 1.74 -26.32 -7.76
CA HIS A 50 2.50 -26.19 -9.00
C HIS A 50 1.67 -26.74 -10.17
N LEU A 51 1.67 -26.02 -11.28
CA LEU A 51 1.00 -26.43 -12.51
C LEU A 51 2.04 -27.02 -13.47
N ASP A 52 1.73 -28.18 -14.04
CA ASP A 52 2.55 -28.68 -15.15
C ASP A 52 2.37 -27.83 -16.42
N LEU A 53 3.12 -28.15 -17.48
CA LEU A 53 3.10 -27.36 -18.70
C LEU A 53 1.74 -27.39 -19.42
N GLU A 54 1.02 -28.51 -19.39
CA GLU A 54 -0.30 -28.62 -20.04
C GLU A 54 -1.37 -27.88 -19.23
N GLU A 55 -1.32 -28.01 -17.90
CA GLU A 55 -2.15 -27.23 -16.99
C GLU A 55 -1.89 -25.72 -17.14
N ALA A 56 -0.62 -25.31 -17.22
CA ALA A 56 -0.23 -23.93 -17.42
C ALA A 56 -0.74 -23.40 -18.77
N LYS A 57 -0.62 -24.15 -19.87
CA LYS A 57 -1.17 -23.79 -21.19
C LYS A 57 -2.68 -23.56 -21.18
N SER A 58 -3.40 -24.32 -20.36
CA SER A 58 -4.87 -24.22 -20.27
C SER A 58 -5.35 -23.05 -19.39
N GLN A 59 -4.56 -22.65 -18.38
CA GLN A 59 -4.99 -21.69 -17.36
C GLN A 59 -4.33 -20.30 -17.48
N LEU A 60 -3.17 -20.21 -18.13
CA LEU A 60 -2.41 -18.97 -18.31
C LEU A 60 -2.48 -18.46 -19.74
N ASP A 61 -2.18 -17.17 -19.91
CA ASP A 61 -2.07 -16.58 -21.24
C ASP A 61 -0.86 -17.19 -22.00
N PRO A 62 -1.02 -17.63 -23.26
CA PRO A 62 0.08 -18.21 -24.03
C PRO A 62 1.32 -17.31 -24.12
N SER A 63 1.15 -15.98 -24.08
CA SER A 63 2.24 -15.02 -24.18
C SER A 63 3.23 -15.05 -23.00
N ILE A 64 2.81 -15.57 -21.83
CA ILE A 64 3.64 -15.60 -20.61
C ILE A 64 4.26 -16.97 -20.35
N LEU A 65 3.89 -18.01 -21.10
CA LEU A 65 4.44 -19.35 -20.93
C LEU A 65 5.94 -19.42 -21.24
N GLY A 66 6.43 -18.55 -22.12
CA GLY A 66 7.85 -18.42 -22.44
C GLY A 66 8.71 -17.93 -21.26
N CYS A 67 8.09 -17.44 -20.19
CA CYS A 67 8.80 -17.06 -18.96
C CYS A 67 9.16 -18.26 -18.08
N LEU A 68 8.55 -19.43 -18.29
CA LEU A 68 8.77 -20.62 -17.46
C LEU A 68 10.15 -21.24 -17.68
N GLY A 69 10.72 -21.78 -16.61
CA GLY A 69 11.98 -22.52 -16.64
C GLY A 69 13.10 -21.88 -15.83
N PRO A 70 14.32 -22.44 -15.94
CA PRO A 70 15.46 -21.96 -15.18
C PRO A 70 16.01 -20.64 -15.71
N ASP A 71 16.42 -19.78 -14.79
CA ASP A 71 17.25 -18.62 -15.06
C ASP A 71 18.57 -18.76 -14.31
N GLU A 72 19.58 -19.27 -15.04
CA GLU A 72 20.92 -19.50 -14.52
C GLU A 72 21.65 -18.21 -14.13
N SER A 73 21.25 -17.07 -14.71
CA SER A 73 21.88 -15.77 -14.43
C SER A 73 21.63 -15.33 -12.97
N ARG A 74 20.45 -15.64 -12.45
CA ARG A 74 20.03 -15.33 -11.07
C ARG A 74 19.99 -16.55 -10.16
N SER A 75 20.21 -17.75 -10.69
CA SER A 75 20.09 -19.03 -9.96
C SER A 75 18.68 -19.21 -9.37
N VAL A 76 17.68 -19.05 -10.24
CA VAL A 76 16.26 -19.20 -9.89
C VAL A 76 15.55 -20.07 -10.93
N GLN A 77 14.34 -20.51 -10.59
CA GLN A 77 13.39 -21.18 -11.46
C GLN A 77 12.11 -20.34 -11.48
N ILE A 78 11.52 -20.15 -12.66
CA ILE A 78 10.20 -19.55 -12.82
C ILE A 78 9.21 -20.69 -13.07
N ILE A 79 8.21 -20.82 -12.20
CA ILE A 79 7.25 -21.91 -12.21
C ILE A 79 5.81 -21.38 -12.31
N ALA A 80 4.92 -22.16 -12.92
CA ALA A 80 3.50 -21.86 -12.95
C ALA A 80 2.85 -22.38 -11.67
N VAL A 81 2.03 -21.55 -11.03
CA VAL A 81 1.32 -21.92 -9.80
C VAL A 81 -0.14 -21.54 -9.88
N ARG A 82 -0.98 -22.29 -9.16
CA ARG A 82 -2.34 -21.89 -8.80
C ARG A 82 -2.40 -21.74 -7.29
N THR A 83 -2.77 -20.55 -6.84
CA THR A 83 -2.96 -20.23 -5.41
C THR A 83 -4.44 -20.00 -5.14
N GLN A 84 -4.91 -20.59 -4.05
CA GLN A 84 -6.29 -20.55 -3.60
C GLN A 84 -6.32 -20.13 -2.13
N ILE A 85 -7.24 -19.22 -1.80
CA ILE A 85 -7.51 -18.74 -0.45
C ILE A 85 -8.98 -19.04 -0.19
N ALA A 86 -9.28 -19.91 0.78
CA ALA A 86 -10.65 -20.26 1.13
C ALA A 86 -11.43 -19.07 1.69
N SER A 87 -10.76 -18.23 2.48
CA SER A 87 -11.37 -17.04 3.09
C SER A 87 -10.33 -15.97 3.37
N LEU A 88 -10.59 -14.75 2.91
CA LEU A 88 -9.72 -13.59 3.18
C LEU A 88 -9.69 -13.20 4.67
N ALA A 89 -10.62 -13.69 5.49
CA ALA A 89 -10.61 -13.52 6.94
C ALA A 89 -9.53 -14.34 7.65
N GLN A 90 -9.08 -15.44 7.04
CA GLN A 90 -7.97 -16.24 7.57
C GLN A 90 -6.63 -15.56 7.29
N ALA A 91 -5.68 -15.72 8.22
CA ALA A 91 -4.32 -15.26 8.02
C ALA A 91 -3.69 -15.97 6.80
N PRO A 92 -2.77 -15.30 6.08
CA PRO A 92 -2.08 -15.90 4.95
C PRO A 92 -1.31 -17.17 5.38
N LEU A 93 -1.35 -18.19 4.53
CA LEU A 93 -0.68 -19.47 4.79
C LEU A 93 0.83 -19.44 4.43
N ASP A 94 1.16 -18.88 3.27
CA ASP A 94 2.51 -18.89 2.69
C ASP A 94 2.79 -17.59 1.89
N ALA A 95 3.96 -17.52 1.24
CA ALA A 95 4.35 -16.37 0.44
C ALA A 95 3.41 -16.14 -0.75
N HIS A 96 2.95 -17.20 -1.43
CA HIS A 96 2.07 -17.08 -2.60
C HIS A 96 0.70 -16.50 -2.20
N ASP A 97 0.15 -16.94 -1.08
CA ASP A 97 -1.07 -16.41 -0.47
C ASP A 97 -0.91 -14.90 -0.18
N VAL A 98 0.20 -14.49 0.44
CA VAL A 98 0.51 -13.07 0.64
C VAL A 98 0.52 -12.31 -0.69
N TYR A 99 1.27 -12.76 -1.69
CA TYR A 99 1.33 -12.09 -2.99
C TYR A 99 -0.05 -11.97 -3.62
N LEU A 100 -0.91 -13.00 -3.52
CA LEU A 100 -2.28 -12.94 -4.02
C LEU A 100 -3.09 -11.85 -3.31
N ARG A 101 -3.03 -11.76 -1.98
CA ARG A 101 -3.72 -10.69 -1.22
C ARG A 101 -3.25 -9.29 -1.60
N LEU A 102 -1.94 -9.11 -1.81
CA LEU A 102 -1.39 -7.82 -2.24
C LEU A 102 -1.85 -7.46 -3.67
N HIS A 103 -1.96 -8.45 -4.57
CA HIS A 103 -2.54 -8.24 -5.90
C HIS A 103 -4.02 -7.84 -5.83
N LEU A 104 -4.82 -8.48 -4.97
CA LEU A 104 -6.24 -8.14 -4.79
C LEU A 104 -6.42 -6.68 -4.34
N LEU A 105 -5.57 -6.20 -3.42
CA LEU A 105 -5.55 -4.80 -2.97
C LEU A 105 -5.18 -3.86 -4.12
N SER A 106 -4.06 -4.13 -4.80
CA SER A 106 -3.58 -3.24 -5.85
C SER A 106 -4.43 -3.25 -7.11
N GLN A 107 -5.09 -4.37 -7.45
CA GLN A 107 -6.10 -4.43 -8.52
C GLN A 107 -7.45 -3.84 -8.11
N ARG A 108 -7.61 -3.37 -6.87
CA ARG A 108 -8.84 -2.80 -6.32
C ARG A 108 -10.02 -3.79 -6.28
N LEU A 109 -9.72 -5.09 -6.22
CA LEU A 109 -10.72 -6.14 -6.00
C LEU A 109 -11.20 -6.15 -4.55
N ILE A 110 -10.32 -5.71 -3.64
CA ILE A 110 -10.63 -5.47 -2.23
C ILE A 110 -10.03 -4.14 -1.79
N LYS A 111 -10.63 -3.52 -0.78
CA LYS A 111 -10.13 -2.30 -0.13
C LYS A 111 -9.13 -2.63 0.98
N PRO A 112 -8.32 -1.66 1.41
CA PRO A 112 -7.57 -1.79 2.65
C PRO A 112 -8.45 -2.29 3.80
N HIS A 113 -7.91 -3.21 4.58
CA HIS A 113 -8.56 -3.88 5.72
C HIS A 113 -9.67 -4.89 5.39
N GLU A 114 -9.90 -5.22 4.12
CA GLU A 114 -10.83 -6.28 3.74
C GLU A 114 -10.20 -7.69 3.70
N ALA A 115 -8.88 -7.80 3.83
CA ALA A 115 -8.17 -9.08 3.98
C ALA A 115 -7.28 -9.09 5.21
N ASN A 116 -7.23 -10.23 5.88
CA ASN A 116 -6.29 -10.48 6.96
C ASN A 116 -4.87 -10.59 6.40
N LEU A 117 -3.95 -9.79 6.93
CA LEU A 117 -2.53 -9.77 6.57
C LEU A 117 -1.63 -9.99 7.80
N THR A 118 -2.19 -10.59 8.86
CA THR A 118 -1.45 -10.90 10.07
C THR A 118 -0.29 -11.84 9.75
N GLY A 119 0.91 -11.52 10.22
CA GLY A 119 2.11 -12.34 10.00
C GLY A 119 2.80 -12.15 8.64
N VAL A 120 2.31 -11.26 7.77
CA VAL A 120 2.82 -11.05 6.41
C VAL A 120 4.35 -10.92 6.31
N PHE A 121 4.98 -10.20 7.24
CA PHE A 121 6.43 -10.01 7.24
C PHE A 121 7.23 -11.30 7.49
N GLY A 122 6.66 -12.26 8.20
CA GLY A 122 7.28 -13.56 8.48
C GLY A 122 7.22 -14.52 7.30
N LEU A 123 6.28 -14.30 6.37
CA LEU A 123 6.06 -15.17 5.20
C LEU A 123 6.81 -14.70 3.96
N LEU A 124 7.07 -13.39 3.83
CA LEU A 124 7.79 -12.84 2.68
C LEU A 124 9.31 -12.97 2.84
N THR A 125 9.99 -13.39 1.78
CA THR A 125 11.45 -13.42 1.70
C THR A 125 12.00 -12.01 1.51
N ASN A 126 13.18 -11.70 2.09
CA ASN A 126 13.88 -10.46 1.75
C ASN A 126 14.61 -10.64 0.41
N VAL A 127 14.26 -9.86 -0.61
CA VAL A 127 14.67 -10.08 -2.00
C VAL A 127 15.51 -8.90 -2.51
N ALA A 128 16.51 -9.18 -3.33
CA ALA A 128 17.15 -8.17 -4.16
C ALA A 128 16.33 -7.97 -5.45
N TRP A 129 15.67 -6.83 -5.56
CA TRP A 129 14.88 -6.45 -6.74
C TRP A 129 15.81 -5.81 -7.76
N THR A 130 16.11 -6.53 -8.84
CA THR A 130 17.12 -6.11 -9.82
C THR A 130 16.54 -5.87 -11.21
N SER A 131 17.30 -5.24 -12.10
CA SER A 131 16.95 -5.11 -13.52
C SER A 131 16.84 -6.44 -14.27
N LEU A 132 17.32 -7.54 -13.68
CA LEU A 132 17.14 -8.91 -14.20
C LEU A 132 15.94 -9.65 -13.57
N GLY A 133 15.22 -9.01 -12.64
CA GLY A 133 14.16 -9.62 -11.84
C GLY A 133 14.56 -9.92 -10.39
N PRO A 134 13.69 -10.59 -9.61
CA PRO A 134 13.95 -10.92 -8.21
C PRO A 134 15.14 -11.89 -8.08
N CYS A 135 16.06 -11.58 -7.18
CA CYS A 135 17.29 -12.35 -6.99
C CYS A 135 17.48 -12.70 -5.50
N PRO A 136 17.88 -13.94 -5.17
CA PRO A 136 18.37 -14.27 -3.83
C PRO A 136 19.56 -13.37 -3.47
N LEU A 137 19.65 -12.93 -2.20
CA LEU A 137 20.69 -11.99 -1.77
C LEU A 137 22.12 -12.52 -1.98
N ASP A 138 22.31 -13.83 -1.79
CA ASP A 138 23.57 -14.54 -1.99
C ASP A 138 23.93 -14.76 -3.47
N ALA A 139 22.95 -14.63 -4.38
CA ALA A 139 23.16 -14.77 -5.82
C ALA A 139 23.40 -13.42 -6.55
N VAL A 140 23.25 -12.28 -5.86
CA VAL A 140 23.34 -10.93 -6.48
C VAL A 140 24.66 -10.71 -7.21
N GLU A 141 25.80 -11.09 -6.61
CA GLU A 141 27.11 -10.88 -7.26
C GLU A 141 27.30 -11.77 -8.49
N LYS A 142 26.76 -13.00 -8.48
CA LYS A 142 26.74 -13.86 -9.68
C LYS A 142 25.89 -13.23 -10.79
N ALA A 143 24.70 -12.71 -10.46
CA ALA A 143 23.85 -12.02 -11.42
C ALA A 143 24.52 -10.77 -12.00
N ARG A 144 25.22 -9.99 -11.15
CA ARG A 144 26.00 -8.81 -11.57
C ARG A 144 27.13 -9.18 -12.53
N ILE A 145 27.89 -10.24 -12.24
CA ILE A 145 28.96 -10.74 -13.11
C ILE A 145 28.37 -11.22 -14.45
N HIS A 146 27.26 -11.96 -14.41
CA HIS A 146 26.57 -12.42 -15.63
C HIS A 146 26.18 -11.23 -16.51
N ALA A 147 25.52 -10.22 -15.94
CA ALA A 147 25.13 -9.01 -16.66
C ALA A 147 26.34 -8.32 -17.31
N ARG A 148 27.44 -8.14 -16.56
CA ARG A 148 28.68 -7.55 -17.09
C ARG A 148 29.29 -8.36 -18.24
N ALA A 149 29.37 -9.68 -18.10
CA ALA A 149 29.89 -10.56 -19.13
C ALA A 149 29.06 -10.48 -20.43
N LYS A 150 27.75 -10.28 -20.30
CA LYS A 150 26.81 -10.09 -21.41
C LYS A 150 26.65 -8.63 -21.87
N ARG A 151 27.35 -7.69 -21.23
CA ARG A 151 27.24 -6.23 -21.48
C ARG A 151 25.81 -5.69 -21.27
N LEU A 152 25.07 -6.27 -20.34
CA LEU A 152 23.74 -5.83 -19.92
C LEU A 152 23.86 -4.80 -18.79
N ALA A 153 22.92 -3.84 -18.75
CA ALA A 153 22.76 -2.96 -17.61
C ALA A 153 22.29 -3.76 -16.39
N PHE A 154 22.95 -3.55 -15.25
CA PHE A 154 22.57 -4.16 -13.98
C PHE A 154 22.30 -3.07 -12.95
N GLU A 155 21.08 -3.04 -12.46
CA GLU A 155 20.67 -2.15 -11.38
C GLU A 155 20.01 -2.97 -10.27
N LEU A 156 20.30 -2.60 -9.02
CA LEU A 156 19.63 -3.11 -7.84
C LEU A 156 18.70 -2.00 -7.34
N TYR A 157 17.41 -2.13 -7.63
CA TYR A 157 16.40 -1.13 -7.30
C TYR A 157 16.14 -1.06 -5.79
N SER A 158 16.04 -2.22 -5.15
CA SER A 158 15.70 -2.32 -3.72
C SER A 158 16.14 -3.65 -3.13
N ILE A 159 16.36 -3.66 -1.81
CA ILE A 159 16.46 -4.88 -1.00
C ILE A 159 15.34 -4.80 0.04
N ASP A 160 14.25 -5.52 -0.21
CA ASP A 160 13.06 -5.49 0.64
C ASP A 160 12.19 -6.74 0.43
N LYS A 161 11.26 -6.97 1.35
CA LYS A 161 10.21 -8.00 1.27
C LYS A 161 9.05 -7.61 0.34
N PHE A 162 8.83 -6.32 0.13
CA PHE A 162 7.75 -5.80 -0.71
C PHE A 162 8.32 -5.19 -1.99
N PRO A 163 7.89 -5.64 -3.18
CA PRO A 163 8.26 -4.99 -4.43
C PRO A 163 7.45 -3.72 -4.70
N ARG A 164 7.82 -3.04 -5.79
CA ARG A 164 7.04 -1.94 -6.37
C ARG A 164 5.74 -2.48 -6.97
N MET A 165 4.63 -1.76 -6.78
CA MET A 165 3.33 -2.16 -7.30
C MET A 165 3.30 -2.27 -8.83
N THR A 166 3.92 -1.30 -9.51
CA THR A 166 3.87 -1.14 -10.97
C THR A 166 4.58 -2.25 -11.74
N ASP A 167 5.45 -3.01 -11.06
CA ASP A 167 6.13 -4.16 -11.64
C ASP A 167 5.17 -5.37 -11.77
N TYR A 168 3.99 -5.31 -11.15
CA TYR A 168 2.98 -6.38 -11.13
C TYR A 168 1.63 -5.93 -11.70
N VAL A 169 1.21 -4.70 -11.39
CA VAL A 169 -0.10 -4.16 -11.77
C VAL A 169 -0.06 -2.65 -11.91
N ILE A 170 -0.74 -2.15 -12.94
CA ILE A 170 -1.01 -0.72 -13.14
C ILE A 170 -2.53 -0.54 -13.22
N PRO A 171 -3.18 -0.14 -12.10
CA PRO A 171 -4.62 0.13 -12.09
C PRO A 171 -4.99 1.24 -13.06
N SER A 172 -6.17 1.16 -13.67
CA SER A 172 -6.63 2.21 -14.58
C SER A 172 -6.93 3.54 -13.86
N GLY A 173 -6.67 4.64 -14.57
CA GLY A 173 -7.04 5.99 -14.14
C GLY A 173 -6.18 6.56 -13.02
N ILE A 174 -4.93 6.11 -12.87
CA ILE A 174 -3.99 6.66 -11.87
C ILE A 174 -2.77 7.27 -12.56
N ARG A 175 -2.05 8.12 -11.82
CA ARG A 175 -0.70 8.59 -12.16
C ARG A 175 0.24 8.35 -11.00
N ILE A 176 1.45 7.87 -11.28
CA ILE A 176 2.52 7.71 -10.29
C ILE A 176 3.78 8.31 -10.89
N ALA A 177 4.27 9.40 -10.32
CA ALA A 177 5.43 10.12 -10.85
C ALA A 177 6.76 9.43 -10.51
N ASN A 178 6.86 8.81 -9.34
CA ASN A 178 7.96 7.93 -8.97
C ASN A 178 7.42 6.59 -8.47
N ALA A 179 7.56 5.56 -9.30
CA ALA A 179 7.03 4.21 -9.04
C ALA A 179 7.70 3.51 -7.85
N ASP A 180 8.92 3.90 -7.47
CA ASP A 180 9.65 3.31 -6.35
C ASP A 180 8.96 3.52 -5.00
N ARG A 181 8.03 4.49 -4.92
CA ARG A 181 7.36 4.90 -3.68
C ARG A 181 5.97 4.29 -3.49
N VAL A 182 5.56 3.37 -4.33
CA VAL A 182 4.26 2.67 -4.20
C VAL A 182 4.52 1.17 -4.12
N ARG A 183 4.33 0.61 -2.92
CA ARG A 183 4.51 -0.84 -2.70
C ARG A 183 3.36 -1.65 -3.27
N LEU A 184 3.64 -2.86 -3.74
CA LEU A 184 2.60 -3.86 -4.02
C LEU A 184 1.73 -4.05 -2.77
N GLY A 185 0.41 -4.03 -2.96
CA GLY A 185 -0.59 -3.98 -1.89
C GLY A 185 -1.10 -2.57 -1.56
N ALA A 186 -0.56 -1.51 -2.17
CA ALA A 186 -1.18 -0.19 -2.16
C ALA A 186 -2.48 -0.22 -2.99
N HIS A 187 -3.53 0.43 -2.50
CA HIS A 187 -4.81 0.58 -3.19
C HIS A 187 -4.98 2.04 -3.65
N LEU A 188 -4.89 2.29 -4.95
CA LEU A 188 -5.03 3.64 -5.52
C LEU A 188 -6.30 3.75 -6.37
N ALA A 189 -7.33 4.39 -5.82
CA ALA A 189 -8.58 4.61 -6.53
C ALA A 189 -8.40 5.46 -7.81
N ALA A 190 -9.31 5.32 -8.77
CA ALA A 190 -9.25 6.10 -10.01
C ALA A 190 -9.30 7.60 -9.71
N GLY A 191 -8.53 8.39 -10.46
CA GLY A 191 -8.30 9.81 -10.21
C GLY A 191 -7.13 10.10 -9.27
N THR A 192 -6.56 9.08 -8.60
CA THR A 192 -5.41 9.30 -7.71
C THR A 192 -4.14 9.64 -8.49
N THR A 193 -3.46 10.70 -8.05
CA THR A 193 -2.11 11.04 -8.50
C THR A 193 -1.14 10.97 -7.33
N VAL A 194 -0.13 10.10 -7.43
CA VAL A 194 0.99 10.04 -6.50
C VAL A 194 2.17 10.81 -7.12
N MET A 195 2.51 11.96 -6.56
CA MET A 195 3.64 12.77 -7.01
C MET A 195 4.97 12.21 -6.48
N HIS A 196 6.09 12.79 -6.91
CA HIS A 196 7.44 12.28 -6.63
C HIS A 196 7.75 12.09 -5.13
N GLU A 197 7.23 12.97 -4.27
CA GLU A 197 7.43 12.87 -2.81
C GLU A 197 6.35 12.01 -2.13
N GLY A 198 5.27 11.71 -2.86
CA GLY A 198 4.20 10.83 -2.45
C GLY A 198 4.71 9.42 -2.14
N PHE A 199 4.17 8.79 -1.12
CA PHE A 199 4.46 7.39 -0.79
C PHE A 199 3.18 6.69 -0.36
N CYS A 200 2.98 5.46 -0.82
CA CYS A 200 1.87 4.63 -0.39
C CYS A 200 2.36 3.22 -0.05
N ASN A 201 2.09 2.81 1.19
CA ASN A 201 2.45 1.48 1.68
C ASN A 201 1.40 0.41 1.31
N PHE A 202 1.66 -0.84 1.68
CA PHE A 202 0.69 -1.93 1.52
C PHE A 202 -0.50 -1.78 2.49
N ASN A 203 -1.65 -2.35 2.12
CA ASN A 203 -2.89 -2.28 2.88
C ASN A 203 -3.27 -0.83 3.23
N ALA A 204 -3.02 0.09 2.31
CA ALA A 204 -3.19 1.51 2.50
C ALA A 204 -3.50 2.16 1.15
N GLY A 205 -3.93 3.41 1.17
CA GLY A 205 -4.07 4.24 -0.02
C GLY A 205 -5.36 5.03 -0.04
N THR A 206 -5.91 5.20 -1.24
CA THR A 206 -7.01 6.13 -1.52
C THR A 206 -8.29 5.41 -1.90
N LEU A 207 -9.44 5.96 -1.50
CA LEU A 207 -10.77 5.45 -1.85
C LEU A 207 -11.47 6.26 -2.94
N GLY A 208 -10.89 7.39 -3.37
CA GLY A 208 -11.41 8.24 -4.44
C GLY A 208 -10.31 9.02 -5.17
N THR A 209 -10.68 10.16 -5.74
CA THR A 209 -9.75 11.08 -6.41
C THR A 209 -8.95 11.84 -5.36
N CYS A 210 -7.63 11.71 -5.36
CA CYS A 210 -6.76 12.31 -4.35
C CYS A 210 -5.43 12.77 -4.97
N MET A 211 -4.88 13.88 -4.47
CA MET A 211 -3.49 14.24 -4.69
C MET A 211 -2.62 13.72 -3.53
N VAL A 212 -1.60 12.93 -3.84
CA VAL A 212 -0.71 12.32 -2.84
C VAL A 212 0.73 12.75 -3.09
N GLU A 213 1.18 13.73 -2.31
CA GLU A 213 2.56 14.26 -2.33
C GLU A 213 3.27 14.02 -0.97
N GLY A 214 2.57 13.46 0.01
CA GLY A 214 3.12 13.01 1.30
C GLY A 214 3.04 11.50 1.50
N ARG A 215 3.24 11.05 2.73
CA ARG A 215 3.40 9.63 3.07
C ARG A 215 2.14 9.04 3.70
N ILE A 216 1.58 8.03 3.04
CA ILE A 216 0.47 7.20 3.52
C ILE A 216 1.05 5.91 4.11
N SER A 217 1.05 5.81 5.44
CA SER A 217 1.56 4.63 6.16
C SER A 217 0.69 3.39 5.96
N ALA A 218 1.22 2.20 6.27
CA ALA A 218 0.46 0.95 6.18
C ALA A 218 -0.80 1.01 7.05
N GLY A 219 -1.92 0.51 6.52
CA GLY A 219 -3.24 0.61 7.14
C GLY A 219 -3.94 1.95 6.92
N VAL A 220 -3.26 3.02 6.52
CA VAL A 220 -3.91 4.33 6.40
C VAL A 220 -4.80 4.38 5.16
N VAL A 221 -5.99 4.92 5.34
CA VAL A 221 -6.95 5.15 4.24
C VAL A 221 -7.24 6.64 4.13
N VAL A 222 -7.21 7.15 2.90
CA VAL A 222 -7.55 8.53 2.54
C VAL A 222 -8.78 8.51 1.64
N ASP A 223 -9.85 9.18 2.07
CA ASP A 223 -11.11 9.21 1.32
C ASP A 223 -11.11 10.32 0.25
N ASP A 224 -12.18 10.35 -0.55
CA ASP A 224 -12.33 11.12 -1.76
C ASP A 224 -12.08 12.64 -1.59
N GLN A 225 -11.43 13.22 -2.60
CA GLN A 225 -11.07 14.63 -2.71
C GLN A 225 -10.15 15.15 -1.58
N SER A 226 -9.42 14.27 -0.91
CA SER A 226 -8.43 14.67 0.08
C SER A 226 -7.02 14.75 -0.50
N ASP A 227 -6.33 15.84 -0.16
CA ASP A 227 -4.99 16.15 -0.66
C ASP A 227 -3.95 16.04 0.46
N ILE A 228 -2.93 15.25 0.19
CA ILE A 228 -1.80 15.00 1.08
C ILE A 228 -0.61 15.79 0.54
N GLY A 229 -0.42 17.03 1.01
CA GLY A 229 0.57 17.96 0.49
C GLY A 229 2.02 17.48 0.63
N GLY A 230 2.92 18.11 -0.14
CA GLY A 230 4.31 17.70 -0.30
C GLY A 230 5.03 17.42 1.02
N GLY A 231 5.53 16.21 1.21
CA GLY A 231 6.29 15.82 2.40
C GLY A 231 5.45 15.62 3.68
N ALA A 232 4.11 15.77 3.61
CA ALA A 232 3.24 15.55 4.76
C ALA A 232 3.33 14.11 5.29
N SER A 233 3.01 13.93 6.58
CA SER A 233 3.16 12.66 7.28
C SER A 233 1.82 12.16 7.83
N ILE A 234 1.35 11.00 7.38
CA ILE A 234 0.24 10.31 8.05
C ILE A 234 0.82 9.15 8.85
N MET A 235 0.75 9.25 10.17
CA MET A 235 1.36 8.28 11.07
C MET A 235 0.72 6.90 10.89
N GLY A 236 1.54 5.85 10.89
CA GLY A 236 1.07 4.48 10.98
C GLY A 236 1.02 4.04 12.44
N THR A 237 0.45 2.87 12.69
CA THR A 237 0.35 2.30 14.05
C THR A 237 1.72 2.17 14.75
N LEU A 238 2.80 1.98 13.98
CA LEU A 238 4.15 1.76 14.49
C LEU A 238 4.91 3.04 14.88
N SER A 239 4.44 4.24 14.51
CA SER A 239 5.23 5.48 14.63
C SER A 239 4.85 6.42 15.78
N GLY A 240 3.91 6.06 16.67
CA GLY A 240 3.49 6.97 17.75
C GLY A 240 2.81 6.38 18.98
N GLY A 241 3.06 5.12 19.31
CA GLY A 241 2.65 4.53 20.61
C GLY A 241 1.15 4.26 20.76
N GLY A 242 0.38 4.28 19.67
CA GLY A 242 -1.05 3.96 19.66
C GLY A 242 -1.36 2.77 18.74
N ASN A 243 -2.30 1.92 19.15
CA ASN A 243 -2.76 0.76 18.35
C ASN A 243 -3.81 1.11 17.29
N GLN A 244 -4.19 2.40 17.16
CA GLN A 244 -5.23 2.83 16.24
C GLN A 244 -4.67 3.06 14.84
N VAL A 245 -5.39 2.55 13.84
CA VAL A 245 -5.14 2.84 12.43
C VAL A 245 -5.76 4.20 12.10
N ILE A 246 -4.96 5.09 11.53
CA ILE A 246 -5.39 6.46 11.18
C ILE A 246 -6.10 6.46 9.83
N SER A 247 -7.16 7.25 9.73
CA SER A 247 -7.89 7.51 8.49
C SER A 247 -8.04 9.01 8.26
N VAL A 248 -8.11 9.41 6.99
CA VAL A 248 -8.43 10.76 6.55
C VAL A 248 -9.76 10.70 5.80
N GLY A 249 -10.76 11.46 6.26
CA GLY A 249 -12.06 11.56 5.59
C GLY A 249 -11.99 12.30 4.27
N LYS A 250 -13.13 12.77 3.78
CA LYS A 250 -13.27 13.42 2.47
C LYS A 250 -12.88 14.89 2.53
N ARG A 251 -12.42 15.45 1.40
CA ARG A 251 -12.16 16.90 1.23
C ARG A 251 -11.23 17.48 2.31
N CYS A 252 -10.29 16.68 2.79
CA CYS A 252 -9.27 17.13 3.73
C CYS A 252 -8.06 17.70 3.01
N LEU A 253 -7.33 18.59 3.67
CA LEU A 253 -6.05 19.11 3.19
C LEU A 253 -4.99 18.98 4.28
N LEU A 254 -3.98 18.16 4.03
CA LEU A 254 -2.76 18.18 4.82
C LEU A 254 -1.77 19.09 4.10
N GLY A 255 -1.46 20.25 4.70
CA GLY A 255 -0.49 21.18 4.13
C GLY A 255 0.90 20.54 3.98
N ALA A 256 1.74 21.10 3.10
CA ALA A 256 3.10 20.62 2.89
C ALA A 256 3.87 20.53 4.22
N ASN A 257 4.64 19.45 4.40
CA ASN A 257 5.40 19.15 5.62
C ASN A 257 4.58 19.13 6.93
N SER A 258 3.25 19.07 6.84
CA SER A 258 2.39 18.84 8.01
C SER A 258 2.47 17.37 8.46
N GLY A 259 1.81 17.05 9.56
CA GLY A 259 1.60 15.66 9.89
C GLY A 259 0.44 15.42 10.84
N ILE A 260 -0.08 14.20 10.82
CA ILE A 260 -1.15 13.76 11.72
C ILE A 260 -0.81 12.43 12.39
N GLY A 261 -1.15 12.36 13.66
CA GLY A 261 -1.13 11.19 14.52
C GLY A 261 -2.51 10.89 15.12
N ILE A 262 -3.58 11.41 14.51
CA ILE A 262 -4.99 11.18 14.82
C ILE A 262 -5.76 11.01 13.51
N SER A 263 -6.93 10.36 13.54
CA SER A 263 -7.82 10.36 12.37
C SER A 263 -8.46 11.72 12.18
N LEU A 264 -8.72 12.08 10.93
CA LEU A 264 -9.52 13.24 10.55
C LEU A 264 -10.87 12.77 10.04
N GLY A 265 -11.94 13.50 10.38
CA GLY A 265 -13.22 13.36 9.71
C GLY A 265 -13.18 14.00 8.32
N ASP A 266 -14.32 14.48 7.85
CA ASP A 266 -14.41 15.18 6.57
C ASP A 266 -14.04 16.67 6.73
N ASP A 267 -13.65 17.33 5.64
CA ASP A 267 -13.46 18.79 5.57
C ASP A 267 -12.45 19.35 6.58
N CYS A 268 -11.47 18.55 6.99
CA CYS A 268 -10.41 18.96 7.91
C CYS A 268 -9.19 19.56 7.18
N ILE A 269 -8.48 20.45 7.86
CA ILE A 269 -7.25 21.05 7.34
C ILE A 269 -6.17 21.01 8.42
N VAL A 270 -4.96 20.68 8.02
CA VAL A 270 -3.76 20.84 8.84
C VAL A 270 -2.84 21.82 8.13
N GLU A 271 -2.51 22.91 8.81
CA GLU A 271 -1.56 23.90 8.33
C GLU A 271 -0.22 23.27 7.92
N ALA A 272 0.39 23.80 6.86
CA ALA A 272 1.73 23.44 6.44
C ALA A 272 2.74 23.54 7.60
N GLY A 273 3.63 22.55 7.72
CA GLY A 273 4.63 22.47 8.78
C GLY A 273 4.08 22.16 10.18
N CYS A 274 2.76 22.01 10.34
CA CYS A 274 2.15 21.67 11.63
C CYS A 274 1.97 20.16 11.78
N TYR A 275 2.61 19.57 12.80
CA TYR A 275 2.42 18.16 13.14
C TYR A 275 1.49 18.01 14.35
N ILE A 276 0.36 17.33 14.16
CA ILE A 276 -0.66 17.06 15.19
C ILE A 276 -0.51 15.61 15.68
N THR A 277 0.22 15.40 16.77
CA THR A 277 0.30 14.09 17.43
C THR A 277 -0.93 13.85 18.32
N ALA A 278 -1.23 12.60 18.65
CA ALA A 278 -2.33 12.26 19.58
C ALA A 278 -2.24 13.01 20.94
N GLY A 279 -1.03 13.23 21.43
CA GLY A 279 -0.76 13.93 22.69
C GLY A 279 -0.65 15.46 22.57
N THR A 280 -0.71 16.02 21.36
CA THR A 280 -0.61 17.47 21.15
C THR A 280 -1.74 18.16 21.91
N ARG A 281 -1.39 19.15 22.74
CA ARG A 281 -2.35 20.01 23.42
C ARG A 281 -2.78 21.11 22.45
N VAL A 282 -4.07 21.20 22.19
CA VAL A 282 -4.67 22.16 21.27
C VAL A 282 -5.63 23.08 22.02
N THR A 283 -5.57 24.36 21.71
CA THR A 283 -6.53 25.36 22.19
C THR A 283 -7.78 25.31 21.31
N LEU A 284 -8.93 25.10 21.94
CA LEU A 284 -10.25 25.05 21.32
C LEU A 284 -10.83 26.47 21.13
N PRO A 285 -11.88 26.64 20.31
CA PRO A 285 -12.49 27.95 20.07
C PRO A 285 -13.03 28.66 21.32
N ASP A 286 -13.38 27.91 22.37
CA ASP A 286 -13.82 28.44 23.67
C ASP A 286 -12.67 28.77 24.63
N GLY A 287 -11.41 28.65 24.17
CA GLY A 287 -10.21 28.88 24.94
C GLY A 287 -9.76 27.69 25.80
N GLN A 288 -10.53 26.59 25.87
CA GLN A 288 -10.12 25.41 26.62
C GLN A 288 -8.98 24.67 25.90
N VAL A 289 -8.12 24.00 26.68
CA VAL A 289 -7.03 23.18 26.13
C VAL A 289 -7.40 21.70 26.22
N SER A 290 -7.34 21.01 25.09
CA SER A 290 -7.65 19.57 24.99
C SER A 290 -6.52 18.80 24.31
N LYS A 291 -6.45 17.48 24.49
CA LYS A 291 -5.55 16.61 23.70
C LYS A 291 -6.17 16.36 22.34
N ALA A 292 -5.36 16.42 21.27
CA ALA A 292 -5.81 16.24 19.90
C ALA A 292 -6.51 14.89 19.66
N ILE A 293 -6.13 13.82 20.39
CA ILE A 293 -6.80 12.51 20.29
C ILE A 293 -8.31 12.57 20.59
N LEU A 294 -8.78 13.52 21.41
CA LEU A 294 -10.20 13.71 21.72
C LEU A 294 -10.99 14.37 20.56
N LEU A 295 -10.27 14.79 19.51
CA LEU A 295 -10.82 15.33 18.27
C LEU A 295 -10.69 14.35 17.10
N SER A 296 -10.13 13.15 17.33
CA SER A 296 -9.96 12.13 16.30
C SER A 296 -11.29 11.80 15.61
N GLY A 297 -11.31 11.85 14.28
CA GLY A 297 -12.47 11.56 13.45
C GLY A 297 -13.53 12.67 13.39
N LYS A 298 -13.34 13.82 14.07
CA LYS A 298 -14.24 14.96 13.93
C LYS A 298 -14.01 15.68 12.60
N SER A 299 -15.10 16.12 11.98
CA SER A 299 -15.09 16.86 10.71
C SER A 299 -14.99 18.37 10.90
N GLY A 300 -14.63 19.10 9.84
CA GLY A 300 -14.72 20.56 9.77
C GLY A 300 -13.75 21.28 10.70
N LEU A 301 -12.59 20.71 10.98
CA LEU A 301 -11.58 21.29 11.87
C LEU A 301 -10.38 21.83 11.08
N LEU A 302 -9.94 23.04 11.40
CA LEU A 302 -8.64 23.58 10.99
C LEU A 302 -7.67 23.51 12.17
N PHE A 303 -6.58 22.75 12.01
CA PHE A 303 -5.45 22.73 12.92
C PHE A 303 -4.37 23.68 12.42
N ARG A 304 -3.92 24.60 13.28
CA ARG A 304 -2.83 25.54 12.96
C ARG A 304 -1.97 25.81 14.18
N ARG A 305 -0.77 26.34 13.96
CA ARG A 305 0.09 26.93 14.98
C ARG A 305 -0.02 28.45 14.89
N ASN A 306 -0.45 29.08 15.97
CA ASN A 306 -0.45 30.53 16.08
C ASN A 306 0.99 31.04 16.01
N SER A 307 1.30 31.88 15.02
CA SER A 307 2.66 32.36 14.77
C SER A 307 3.13 33.41 15.77
N GLN A 308 2.24 34.02 16.56
CA GLN A 308 2.61 34.98 17.60
C GLN A 308 2.85 34.30 18.95
N THR A 309 2.03 33.30 19.29
CA THR A 309 2.08 32.64 20.61
C THR A 309 2.77 31.27 20.60
N GLY A 310 2.93 30.67 19.42
CA GLY A 310 3.42 29.29 19.26
C GLY A 310 2.41 28.20 19.62
N ALA A 311 1.23 28.56 20.15
CA ALA A 311 0.19 27.62 20.55
C ALA A 311 -0.41 26.90 19.34
N VAL A 312 -0.70 25.61 19.48
CA VAL A 312 -1.47 24.86 18.49
C VAL A 312 -2.96 25.10 18.77
N GLU A 313 -3.71 25.50 17.76
CA GLU A 313 -5.11 25.90 17.84
C GLU A 313 -5.97 25.03 16.93
N VAL A 314 -7.23 24.86 17.32
CA VAL A 314 -8.27 24.26 16.50
C VAL A 314 -9.37 25.28 16.26
N ILE A 315 -9.72 25.49 15.00
CA ILE A 315 -10.79 26.39 14.57
C ILE A 315 -11.88 25.56 13.90
N ALA A 316 -13.14 25.83 14.26
CA ALA A 316 -14.29 25.26 13.58
C ALA A 316 -14.47 25.92 12.21
N ARG A 317 -14.62 25.11 11.16
CA ARG A 317 -14.84 25.57 9.79
C ARG A 317 -16.32 25.56 9.48
N THR A 318 -16.81 26.64 8.88
CA THR A 318 -18.23 26.80 8.47
C THR A 318 -18.45 26.65 6.97
N LYS A 319 -17.39 26.53 6.16
CA LYS A 319 -17.47 26.36 4.69
C LYS A 319 -16.50 25.27 4.20
N ALA A 320 -16.96 24.47 3.23
CA ALA A 320 -16.13 23.50 2.51
C ALA A 320 -14.98 24.20 1.76
N TRP A 321 -13.79 23.58 1.74
CA TRP A 321 -12.62 24.08 0.98
C TRP A 321 -12.71 23.58 -0.47
N GLU A 322 -12.44 24.42 -1.47
CA GLU A 322 -12.58 24.10 -2.90
C GLU A 322 -11.31 23.45 -3.55
N GLY A 323 -10.54 22.70 -2.77
CA GLY A 323 -9.29 22.03 -3.19
C GLY A 323 -8.08 22.95 -3.40
N LEU A 324 -6.94 22.36 -3.81
CA LEU A 324 -5.74 23.08 -4.22
C LEU A 324 -5.60 22.93 -5.75
N ASN A 325 -5.93 23.99 -6.50
CA ASN A 325 -5.86 24.05 -7.95
C ASN A 325 -6.72 23.00 -8.70
N ALA A 326 -7.89 23.42 -9.19
CA ALA A 326 -8.82 22.56 -9.93
C ALA A 326 -8.21 21.85 -11.16
N ALA A 327 -7.11 22.35 -11.73
CA ALA A 327 -6.43 21.72 -12.86
C ALA A 327 -5.68 20.42 -12.51
N LEU A 328 -5.44 20.13 -11.22
CA LEU A 328 -4.76 18.91 -10.77
C LEU A 328 -5.69 17.70 -10.63
N HIS A 329 -7.01 17.92 -10.66
CA HIS A 329 -8.05 16.93 -10.41
C HIS A 329 -8.85 16.55 -11.66
N GLN A 330 -8.38 16.91 -12.85
CA GLN A 330 -8.93 16.50 -14.15
C GLN A 330 -8.15 15.34 -14.76
#